data_AF-U2FY39-F1
#
_entry.id   AF-U2FY39-F1
#
_cell.length_a   1.000
_cell.length_b   1.000
_cell.length_c   1.000
_cell.angle_alpha   90.00
_cell.angle_beta   90.00
_cell.angle_gamma   90.00
#
_symmetry.space_group_name_H-M   'P 1'
#
loop_
_entity.id
_entity.type
_entity.pdbx_description
1 polymer ?
#
loop_
_entity_poly.entity_id
_entity_poly.type
_entity_poly.pdbx_seq_one_letter_code
_entity_poly.pdbx_strand_id
1 'polypeptide(L)' 'MTRDDDRLPLDSRTQAVIDGLPPDEREHLQILMKKAARHQRTMLEKALDEAVGMVPAPLRKRVQKLFLGSS' A
#
# COMPACT_ATOMS: atom_id res chain seq x y z
N MET A 1 -11.47 -13.05 -10.97
CA MET A 1 -10.34 -12.37 -10.32
C MET A 1 -10.00 -11.16 -11.18
N THR A 2 -10.66 -10.04 -10.88
CA THR A 2 -10.62 -8.79 -11.65
C THR A 2 -9.30 -8.07 -11.41
N ARG A 3 -8.67 -7.60 -12.49
CA ARG A 3 -7.36 -6.91 -12.57
C ARG A 3 -7.31 -5.55 -11.84
N ASP A 4 -8.23 -5.27 -10.94
CA ASP A 4 -8.42 -3.94 -10.32
C ASP A 4 -7.65 -3.72 -9.01
N ASP A 5 -7.09 -4.76 -8.39
CA ASP A 5 -6.37 -4.65 -7.11
C ASP A 5 -5.02 -3.90 -7.21
N ASP A 6 -4.52 -3.67 -8.43
CA ASP A 6 -3.21 -3.03 -8.68
C ASP A 6 -3.35 -1.57 -9.16
N ARG A 7 -4.57 -1.05 -9.23
CA ARG A 7 -4.83 0.37 -9.50
C ARG A 7 -4.84 1.13 -8.19
N LEU A 8 -3.82 1.95 -8.00
CA LEU A 8 -3.84 2.95 -6.93
C LEU A 8 -5.12 3.78 -7.07
N PRO A 9 -5.89 4.00 -5.99
CA PRO A 9 -7.00 4.93 -6.03
C PRO A 9 -6.43 6.33 -6.21
N LEU A 10 -6.38 6.79 -7.47
CA LEU A 10 -5.92 8.12 -7.82
C LEU A 10 -7.08 9.09 -7.66
N ASP A 11 -6.82 10.25 -7.06
CA ASP A 11 -7.79 11.33 -7.10
C ASP A 11 -7.99 11.82 -8.55
N SER A 12 -9.11 12.48 -8.79
CA SER A 12 -9.52 12.95 -10.12
C SER A 12 -8.49 13.89 -10.75
N ARG A 13 -7.72 14.60 -9.92
CA ARG A 13 -6.68 15.54 -10.33
C ARG A 13 -5.43 14.81 -10.83
N THR A 14 -5.02 13.77 -10.13
CA THR A 14 -3.84 12.95 -10.45
C THR A 14 -4.07 12.17 -11.74
N GLN A 15 -5.30 11.67 -11.94
CA GLN A 15 -5.69 11.01 -13.18
C GLN A 15 -5.60 11.95 -14.39
N ALA A 16 -6.09 13.20 -14.27
CA ALA A 16 -6.00 14.19 -15.33
C ALA A 16 -4.56 14.57 -15.70
N VAL A 17 -3.64 14.59 -14.72
CA VAL A 17 -2.21 14.80 -14.97
C VAL A 17 -1.62 13.65 -15.77
N ILE A 18 -1.90 12.40 -15.38
CA ILE A 18 -1.42 11.19 -16.08
C ILE A 18 -1.97 11.14 -17.51
N ASP A 19 -3.21 11.55 -17.71
CA ASP A 19 -3.87 11.54 -19.02
C ASP A 19 -3.36 12.65 -19.96
N GLY A 20 -2.78 13.73 -19.40
CA GLY A 20 -2.12 14.79 -20.17
C GLY A 20 -0.69 14.46 -20.61
N LEU A 21 -0.09 13.36 -20.12
CA LEU A 21 1.27 12.98 -20.46
C LEU A 21 1.35 12.20 -21.79
N PRO A 22 2.48 12.32 -22.52
CA PRO A 22 2.83 11.43 -23.61
C PRO A 22 2.79 9.95 -23.17
N PRO A 23 2.49 9.01 -24.08
CA PRO A 23 2.35 7.59 -23.74
C PRO A 23 3.55 7.00 -22.98
N ASP A 24 4.77 7.32 -23.40
CA ASP A 24 6.01 6.80 -22.80
C ASP A 24 6.21 7.34 -21.37
N GLU A 25 5.93 8.62 -21.16
CA GLU A 25 6.03 9.26 -19.84
C GLU A 25 4.92 8.77 -18.89
N ARG A 26 3.73 8.48 -19.44
CA ARG A 26 2.62 7.90 -18.70
C ARG A 26 2.97 6.52 -18.16
N GLU A 27 3.53 5.65 -19.00
CA GLU A 27 3.96 4.31 -18.59
C GLU A 27 5.05 4.40 -17.52
N HIS A 28 6.04 5.27 -17.72
CA HIS A 28 7.11 5.48 -16.76
C HIS A 28 6.58 5.94 -15.39
N LEU A 29 5.66 6.92 -15.39
CA LEU A 29 5.04 7.40 -14.16
C LEU A 29 4.22 6.32 -13.47
N GLN A 30 3.44 5.51 -14.20
CA GLN A 30 2.69 4.40 -13.61
C GLN A 30 3.61 3.36 -12.94
N ILE A 31 4.77 3.06 -13.55
CA ILE A 31 5.77 2.17 -12.95
C ILE A 31 6.34 2.77 -11.66
N LEU A 32 6.67 4.07 -11.67
CA LEU A 32 7.16 4.77 -10.47
C LEU A 32 6.12 4.77 -9.35
N MET A 33 4.86 5.03 -9.67
CA MET A 33 3.76 5.02 -8.70
C MET A 33 3.57 3.63 -8.08
N LYS A 34 3.61 2.57 -8.90
CA LYS A 34 3.55 1.19 -8.40
C LYS A 34 4.73 0.86 -7.49
N LYS A 35 5.94 1.29 -7.85
CA LYS A 35 7.14 1.08 -7.03
C LYS A 35 7.04 1.82 -5.70
N ALA A 36 6.56 3.07 -5.72
CA ALA A 36 6.35 3.88 -4.52
C ALA A 36 5.29 3.24 -3.60
N ALA A 37 4.16 2.82 -4.16
CA ALA A 37 3.09 2.15 -3.41
C ALA A 37 3.55 0.84 -2.75
N ARG A 38 4.30 0.00 -3.49
CA ARG A 38 4.90 -1.22 -2.93
C ARG A 38 5.84 -0.90 -1.78
N HIS A 39 6.70 0.11 -1.95
CA HIS A 39 7.62 0.53 -0.90
C HIS A 39 6.89 1.05 0.35
N GLN A 40 5.86 1.88 0.17
CA GLN A 40 5.02 2.38 1.26
C GLN A 40 4.32 1.23 2.00
N ARG A 41 3.78 0.26 1.27
CA ARG A 41 3.17 -0.93 1.86
C ARG A 41 4.16 -1.71 2.72
N THR A 42 5.37 -1.98 2.23
CA THR A 42 6.42 -2.65 3.01
C THR A 42 6.80 -1.86 4.27
N MET A 43 6.90 -0.53 4.17
CA MET A 43 7.16 0.32 5.33
C MET A 43 6.03 0.24 6.38
N LEU A 44 4.77 0.23 5.94
CA LEU A 44 3.61 0.09 6.81
C LEU A 44 3.54 -1.28 7.48
N GLU A 45 3.77 -2.35 6.72
CA GLU A 45 3.83 -3.72 7.24
C GLU A 45 4.92 -3.85 8.33
N LYS A 46 6.12 -3.32 8.06
CA LYS A 46 7.21 -3.30 9.05
C LYS A 46 6.85 -2.49 10.30
N ALA A 47 6.29 -1.31 10.14
CA ALA A 47 5.87 -0.47 11.27
C ALA A 47 4.79 -1.16 12.12
N LEU A 48 3.89 -1.92 11.48
CA LEU A 48 2.85 -2.67 12.15
C LEU A 48 3.41 -3.85 12.94
N ASP A 49 4.37 -4.58 12.39
CA ASP A 49 5.10 -5.65 13.10
C ASP A 49 5.85 -5.10 14.32
N GLU A 50 6.52 -3.96 14.19
CA GLU A 50 7.19 -3.27 15.29
C GLU A 50 6.19 -2.85 16.39
N ALA A 51 5.06 -2.26 16.01
CA ALA A 51 4.00 -1.85 16.94
C ALA A 51 3.43 -3.05 17.70
N VAL A 52 3.22 -4.18 17.03
CA VAL A 52 2.79 -5.44 17.67
C VAL A 52 3.85 -5.98 18.62
N GLY A 53 5.14 -5.84 18.28
CA GLY A 53 6.25 -6.21 19.15
C GLY A 53 6.26 -5.44 20.48
N MET A 54 5.86 -4.16 20.45
CA MET A 54 5.73 -3.31 21.65
C MET A 54 4.57 -3.70 22.56
N VAL A 55 3.59 -4.47 22.07
CA VAL A 55 2.48 -4.95 22.89
C VAL A 55 2.97 -6.00 23.89
N PRO A 56 2.59 -5.91 25.18
CA PRO A 56 2.90 -6.92 26.18
C PRO A 56 2.44 -8.32 25.75
N ALA A 57 3.27 -9.33 26.01
CA ALA A 57 3.04 -10.73 25.62
C ALA A 57 1.62 -11.27 25.88
N PRO A 58 0.95 -11.02 27.03
CA PRO A 58 -0.41 -11.54 27.26
C PRO A 58 -1.47 -10.93 26.31
N LEU A 59 -1.23 -9.75 25.74
CA LEU A 59 -2.16 -9.04 24.85
C LEU A 59 -1.79 -9.16 23.37
N ARG A 60 -0.53 -9.51 23.05
CA ARG A 60 0.01 -9.51 21.69
C ARG A 60 -0.79 -10.36 20.71
N LYS A 61 -1.14 -11.61 21.08
CA LYS A 61 -1.96 -12.50 20.25
C LYS A 61 -3.36 -11.94 19.97
N ARG A 62 -3.94 -11.24 20.97
CA ARG A 62 -5.28 -10.63 20.84
C ARG A 62 -5.24 -9.40 19.94
N VAL A 63 -4.21 -8.56 20.06
CA VAL A 63 -4.00 -7.41 19.17
C VAL A 63 -3.71 -7.87 17.75
N GLN A 64 -2.84 -8.87 17.55
CA GLN A 64 -2.61 -9.47 16.23
C GLN A 64 -3.91 -9.97 15.60
N LYS A 65 -4.71 -10.75 16.33
CA LYS A 65 -5.98 -11.26 15.81
C LYS A 65 -6.98 -10.15 15.45
N LEU A 66 -7.07 -9.09 16.26
CA LEU A 66 -8.01 -7.99 16.05
C LEU A 66 -7.64 -7.06 14.90
N PHE A 67 -6.34 -6.78 14.72
CA PHE A 67 -5.87 -5.76 13.77
C PHE A 67 -5.24 -6.34 12.51
N LEU A 68 -4.69 -7.55 12.56
CA LEU A 68 -4.03 -8.22 11.43
C LEU A 68 -4.86 -9.37 10.85
N GLY A 69 -5.92 -9.81 11.52
CA GLY A 69 -6.77 -10.91 11.05
C GLY A 69 -6.11 -12.30 11.03
N SER A 70 -4.85 -12.41 11.47
CA SER A 70 -4.12 -13.67 11.49
C SER A 70 -4.73 -14.62 12.54
N SER A 71 -5.26 -15.76 12.07
CA SER A 71 -5.65 -16.91 12.89
C SER A 71 -4.46 -17.82 13.17
#